data_AF-J9GRW8-F1
#
_entry.id   AF-J9GRW8-F1
#
_cell.length_a   1.000
_cell.length_b   1.000
_cell.length_c   1.000
_cell.angle_alpha   90.00
_cell.angle_beta   90.00
_cell.angle_gamma   90.00
#
_symmetry.space_group_name_H-M   'P 1'
#
loop_
_entity.id
_entity.type
_entity.pdbx_description
1 polymer ?
#
loop_
_entity_poly.entity_id
_entity_poly.type
_entity_poly.pdbx_seq_one_letter_code
_entity_poly.pdbx_strand_id
1 'polypeptide(L)'
;MQKQYEDEMKRAGDELTKKYTEYQQEQANLPKNIQERRQKELQELQEKGMQFQQDAQQQLQKAYAEMMEPIYKKLEDAIKAVGQEGGYIYIFDLNRTDIPYINESQSTDVTATVKSKLGIK
;
A
#
# COMPACT_ATOMS: atom_id res chain seq x y z
N MET A 1 5.84 1.98 -9.66
CA MET A 1 5.96 1.84 -8.19
C MET A 1 6.32 0.43 -7.77
N GLN A 2 5.41 -0.55 -7.75
CA GLN A 2 5.73 -1.90 -7.23
C GLN A 2 6.96 -2.55 -7.90
N LYS A 3 7.01 -2.55 -9.24
CA LYS A 3 8.16 -3.08 -10.00
C LYS A 3 9.49 -2.36 -9.71
N GLN A 4 9.46 -1.04 -9.50
CA GLN A 4 10.67 -0.26 -9.18
C GLN A 4 11.20 -0.60 -7.79
N TYR A 5 10.31 -0.86 -6.82
CA TYR A 5 10.70 -1.33 -5.49
C TYR A 5 11.33 -2.71 -5.54
N GLU A 6 10.74 -3.63 -6.30
CA GLU A 6 11.29 -4.98 -6.49
C GLU A 6 12.68 -4.94 -7.13
N ASP A 7 12.87 -4.12 -8.16
CA ASP A 7 14.16 -3.94 -8.83
C ASP A 7 15.23 -3.37 -7.88
N GLU A 8 14.88 -2.38 -7.06
CA GLU A 8 15.82 -1.75 -6.12
C GLU A 8 16.16 -2.68 -4.94
N MET A 9 15.18 -3.43 -4.41
CA MET A 9 15.43 -4.46 -3.39
C MET A 9 16.38 -5.55 -3.91
N LYS A 10 16.16 -6.01 -5.14
CA LYS A 10 17.02 -7.00 -5.77
C LYS A 10 18.43 -6.47 -5.92
N ARG A 11 18.59 -5.24 -6.42
CA ARG A 11 19.89 -4.59 -6.57
C ARG A 11 20.62 -4.46 -5.23
N ALA A 12 19.93 -4.03 -4.17
CA ALA A 12 20.51 -3.90 -2.83
C ALA A 12 20.94 -5.27 -2.26
N GLY A 13 20.13 -6.32 -2.46
CA GLY A 13 20.45 -7.69 -2.05
C GLY A 13 21.64 -8.28 -2.81
N ASP A 14 21.71 -8.06 -4.13
CA ASP A 14 22.81 -8.49 -4.98
C ASP A 14 24.11 -7.75 -4.58
N GLU A 15 24.04 -6.45 -4.32
CA GLU A 15 25.18 -5.64 -3.86
C GLU A 15 25.71 -6.11 -2.50
N LEU A 16 24.81 -6.34 -1.54
CA LEU A 16 25.17 -6.85 -0.21
C LEU A 16 25.84 -8.23 -0.31
N THR A 17 25.24 -9.15 -1.08
CA THR A 17 25.76 -10.51 -1.28
C THR A 17 27.15 -10.48 -1.93
N LYS A 18 27.32 -9.64 -2.94
CA LYS A 18 28.61 -9.46 -3.63
C LYS A 18 29.68 -8.94 -2.67
N LYS A 19 29.42 -7.82 -1.97
CA LYS A 19 30.37 -7.23 -1.02
C LYS A 19 30.70 -8.17 0.13
N TYR A 20 29.72 -8.94 0.59
CA TYR A 20 29.91 -9.93 1.64
C TYR A 20 30.84 -11.06 1.18
N THR A 21 30.63 -11.56 -0.05
CA THR A 21 31.47 -12.59 -0.67
C THR A 21 32.89 -12.10 -0.88
N GLU A 22 33.06 -10.89 -1.42
CA GLU A 22 34.37 -10.24 -1.60
C GLU A 22 35.10 -10.06 -0.25
N TYR A 23 34.37 -9.64 0.79
CA TYR A 23 34.92 -9.51 2.13
C TYR A 23 35.39 -10.87 2.67
N GLN A 24 34.60 -11.94 2.57
CA GLN A 24 34.99 -13.26 3.05
C GLN A 24 36.25 -13.81 2.36
N GLN A 25 36.38 -13.59 1.05
CA GLN A 25 37.52 -14.06 0.26
C GLN A 25 38.82 -13.30 0.59
N GLU A 26 38.70 -11.99 0.82
CA GLU A 26 39.88 -11.12 1.00
C GLU A 26 40.23 -10.89 2.48
N GLN A 27 39.32 -11.17 3.42
CA GLN A 27 39.46 -10.86 4.85
C GLN A 27 40.83 -11.24 5.42
N ALA A 28 41.33 -12.44 5.12
CA ALA A 28 42.61 -12.93 5.63
C ALA A 28 43.84 -12.12 5.17
N ASN A 29 43.73 -11.42 4.04
CA ASN A 29 44.81 -10.66 3.41
C ASN A 29 44.70 -9.15 3.62
N LEU A 30 43.60 -8.68 4.23
CA LEU A 30 43.35 -7.26 4.44
C LEU A 30 43.95 -6.77 5.77
N PRO A 31 44.54 -5.56 5.81
CA PRO A 31 44.87 -4.89 7.06
C PRO A 31 43.64 -4.67 7.95
N LYS A 32 43.82 -4.69 9.27
CA LYS A 32 42.73 -4.60 10.26
C LYS A 32 41.81 -3.39 10.05
N ASN A 33 42.36 -2.22 9.75
CA ASN A 33 41.58 -1.00 9.49
C ASN A 33 40.69 -1.13 8.23
N ILE A 34 41.13 -1.87 7.21
CA ILE A 34 40.32 -2.12 6.01
C ILE A 34 39.23 -3.16 6.30
N GLN A 35 39.53 -4.18 7.11
CA GLN A 35 38.53 -5.15 7.55
C GLN A 35 37.40 -4.46 8.34
N GLU A 36 37.75 -3.63 9.33
CA GLU A 36 36.78 -2.86 10.13
C GLU A 36 35.90 -1.97 9.25
N ARG A 37 36.50 -1.28 8.26
CA ARG A 37 35.75 -0.45 7.32
C ARG A 37 34.77 -1.27 6.48
N ARG A 38 35.18 -2.43 5.96
CA ARG A 38 34.30 -3.30 5.16
C ARG A 38 33.18 -3.93 5.99
N GLN A 39 33.46 -4.33 7.24
CA GLN A 39 32.42 -4.79 8.15
C GLN A 39 31.37 -3.69 8.41
N LYS A 40 31.83 -2.46 8.66
CA LYS A 40 30.93 -1.31 8.85
C LYS A 40 30.10 -1.03 7.60
N GLU A 41 30.70 -1.08 6.41
CA GLU A 41 29.97 -0.91 5.15
C GLU A 41 28.90 -1.99 4.95
N LEU A 42 29.19 -3.25 5.28
CA LEU A 42 28.22 -4.35 5.22
C LEU A 42 27.06 -4.14 6.20
N GLN A 43 27.35 -3.68 7.42
CA GLN A 43 26.32 -3.34 8.41
C GLN A 43 25.44 -2.18 7.92
N GLU A 44 26.04 -1.11 7.40
CA GLU A 44 25.30 0.05 6.87
C GLU A 44 24.41 -0.35 5.69
N LEU A 45 24.88 -1.25 4.81
CA LEU A 45 24.07 -1.77 3.69
C LEU A 45 22.90 -2.62 4.19
N GLN A 46 23.12 -3.44 5.21
CA GLN A 46 22.06 -4.23 5.82
C GLN A 46 20.99 -3.34 6.48
N GLU A 47 21.41 -2.32 7.23
CA GLU A 47 20.50 -1.34 7.84
C GLU A 47 19.71 -0.56 6.78
N LYS A 48 20.38 -0.08 5.73
CA LYS A 48 19.71 0.59 4.61
C LYS A 48 18.70 -0.30 3.90
N GLY A 49 19.02 -1.58 3.71
CA GLY A 49 18.09 -2.54 3.12
C GLY A 49 16.82 -2.71 3.97
N MET A 50 16.97 -2.81 5.29
CA MET A 50 15.83 -2.91 6.22
C MET A 50 14.97 -1.64 6.21
N GLN A 51 15.61 -0.46 6.27
CA GLN A 51 14.90 0.82 6.22
C GLN A 51 14.15 0.98 4.89
N PHE A 52 14.80 0.65 3.77
CA PHE A 52 14.18 0.73 2.45
C PHE A 52 12.95 -0.16 2.35
N GLN A 53 13.01 -1.39 2.88
CA GLN A 53 11.86 -2.29 2.89
C GLN A 53 10.69 -1.72 3.71
N GLN A 54 10.96 -1.12 4.87
CA GLN A 54 9.94 -0.49 5.70
C GLN A 54 9.31 0.73 4.99
N ASP A 55 10.15 1.61 4.44
CA ASP A 55 9.71 2.81 3.74
C ASP A 55 8.89 2.44 2.50
N ALA A 56 9.30 1.40 1.76
CA ALA A 56 8.58 0.89 0.61
C ALA A 56 7.18 0.41 0.99
N GLN A 57 7.04 -0.35 2.08
CA GLN A 57 5.73 -0.80 2.56
C GLN A 57 4.83 0.39 2.94
N GLN A 58 5.38 1.37 3.65
CA GLN A 58 4.63 2.56 4.04
C GLN A 58 4.20 3.39 2.81
N GLN A 59 5.09 3.55 1.83
CA GLN A 59 4.78 4.28 0.60
C GLN A 59 3.73 3.55 -0.24
N LEU A 60 3.75 2.22 -0.30
CA LEU A 60 2.73 1.44 -0.98
C LEU A 60 1.35 1.61 -0.32
N GLN A 61 1.29 1.56 1.01
CA GLN A 61 0.05 1.80 1.76
C GLN A 61 -0.48 3.22 1.51
N LYS A 62 0.40 4.22 1.56
CA LYS A 62 0.06 5.61 1.29
C LYS A 62 -0.46 5.81 -0.14
N ALA A 63 0.24 5.27 -1.14
CA ALA A 63 -0.17 5.36 -2.53
C ALA A 63 -1.52 4.68 -2.77
N TYR A 64 -1.79 3.55 -2.10
CA TYR A 64 -3.10 2.90 -2.15
C TYR A 64 -4.20 3.79 -1.55
N ALA A 65 -3.94 4.38 -0.38
CA ALA A 65 -4.89 5.29 0.26
C ALA A 65 -5.19 6.53 -0.61
N GLU A 66 -4.16 7.17 -1.17
CA GLU A 66 -4.28 8.32 -2.09
C GLU A 66 -5.03 7.96 -3.38
N MET A 67 -4.82 6.75 -3.91
CA MET A 67 -5.54 6.28 -5.09
C MET A 67 -7.01 5.98 -4.78
N MET A 68 -7.31 5.50 -3.57
CA MET A 68 -8.67 5.15 -3.14
C MET A 68 -9.48 6.38 -2.70
N GLU A 69 -8.85 7.42 -2.18
CA GLU A 69 -9.50 8.67 -1.76
C GLU A 69 -10.46 9.27 -2.82
N PRO A 70 -10.06 9.47 -4.09
CA PRO A 70 -10.97 10.00 -5.12
C PRO A 70 -12.09 9.01 -5.46
N ILE A 71 -11.87 7.70 -5.30
CA ILE A 71 -12.90 6.68 -5.53
C ILE A 71 -13.96 6.78 -4.42
N TYR A 72 -13.55 6.88 -3.16
CA TYR A 72 -14.47 7.08 -2.05
C TYR A 72 -15.25 8.38 -2.18
N LYS A 73 -14.58 9.47 -2.58
CA LYS A 73 -15.26 10.75 -2.82
C LYS A 73 -16.33 10.65 -3.89
N LYS A 74 -16.02 10.02 -5.04
CA LYS A 74 -17.02 9.80 -6.11
C LYS A 74 -18.19 8.96 -5.63
N LEU A 75 -17.92 7.91 -4.85
CA LEU A 75 -18.97 7.07 -4.24
C LEU A 75 -19.85 7.88 -3.29
N GLU A 76 -19.26 8.67 -2.41
CA GLU A 76 -19.98 9.54 -1.48
C GLU A 76 -20.85 10.57 -2.21
N ASP A 77 -20.30 11.23 -3.22
CA ASP A 77 -21.03 12.20 -4.04
C ASP A 77 -22.21 11.53 -4.79
N ALA A 78 -22.01 10.32 -5.32
CA ALA A 78 -23.08 9.55 -5.96
C ALA A 78 -24.18 9.15 -4.97
N ILE A 79 -23.81 8.66 -3.77
CA ILE A 79 -24.77 8.33 -2.71
C ILE A 79 -25.57 9.56 -2.29
N LYS A 80 -24.91 10.71 -2.10
CA LYS A 80 -25.59 11.97 -1.75
C LYS A 80 -26.57 12.42 -2.84
N ALA A 81 -26.17 12.34 -4.11
CA ALA A 81 -27.05 12.69 -5.22
C ALA A 81 -28.28 11.78 -5.27
N VAL A 82 -28.11 10.47 -5.10
CA VAL A 82 -29.24 9.52 -5.03
C VAL A 82 -30.13 9.80 -3.81
N GLY A 83 -29.54 10.09 -2.66
CA GLY A 83 -30.24 10.49 -1.44
C GLY A 83 -31.15 11.70 -1.67
N GLN A 84 -30.59 12.76 -2.27
CA GLN A 84 -31.31 14.00 -2.54
C GLN A 84 -32.39 13.82 -3.61
N GLU A 85 -32.08 13.15 -4.72
CA GLU A 85 -33.03 12.94 -5.83
C GLU A 85 -34.18 12.01 -5.45
N GLY A 86 -33.91 10.98 -4.64
CA GLY A 86 -34.91 10.01 -4.18
C GLY A 86 -35.62 10.39 -2.89
N GLY A 87 -35.23 11.49 -2.23
CA GLY A 87 -35.82 11.92 -0.96
C GLY A 87 -35.49 10.99 0.21
N TYR A 88 -34.37 10.27 0.16
CA TYR A 88 -33.97 9.36 1.22
C TYR A 88 -33.31 10.11 2.37
N ILE A 89 -33.75 9.84 3.60
CA ILE A 89 -33.19 10.46 4.82
C ILE A 89 -31.87 9.78 5.20
N TYR A 90 -31.77 8.47 5.00
CA TYR A 90 -30.57 7.67 5.27
C TYR A 90 -30.36 6.66 4.14
N ILE A 91 -29.10 6.42 3.81
CA ILE A 91 -28.66 5.31 2.95
C ILE A 91 -27.61 4.54 3.74
N PHE A 92 -27.80 3.23 3.89
CA PHE A 92 -26.88 2.35 4.60
C PHE A 92 -26.13 1.44 3.62
N ASP A 93 -24.82 1.27 3.82
CA ASP A 93 -24.07 0.19 3.19
C ASP A 93 -24.20 -1.06 4.07
N LEU A 94 -25.00 -2.02 3.60
CA LEU A 94 -25.30 -3.28 4.30
C LEU A 94 -24.10 -4.21 4.42
N ASN A 95 -23.03 -3.99 3.63
CA ASN A 95 -21.79 -4.78 3.78
C ASN A 95 -20.87 -4.24 4.88
N ARG A 96 -21.08 -2.99 5.31
CA ARG A 96 -20.25 -2.32 6.32
C ARG A 96 -20.98 -2.09 7.63
N THR A 97 -22.31 -2.10 7.62
CA THR A 97 -23.14 -1.80 8.77
C THR A 97 -23.95 -3.04 9.13
N ASP A 98 -23.75 -3.55 10.33
CA ASP A 98 -24.61 -4.61 10.86
C ASP A 98 -25.95 -3.99 11.26
N ILE A 99 -27.01 -4.33 10.52
CA ILE A 99 -28.37 -3.85 10.76
C ILE A 99 -29.21 -5.07 11.19
N PRO A 100 -29.64 -5.14 12.47
CA PRO A 100 -30.33 -6.32 12.99
C PRO A 100 -31.64 -6.69 12.29
N TYR A 101 -32.29 -5.72 11.65
CA TYR A 101 -33.53 -5.92 10.89
C TYR A 101 -33.71 -4.85 9.81
N ILE A 102 -34.08 -5.28 8.61
CA ILE A 102 -34.45 -4.41 7.49
C ILE A 102 -35.82 -4.86 7.00
N ASN A 103 -36.79 -3.95 6.96
CA ASN A 103 -38.06 -4.23 6.31
C ASN A 103 -37.92 -3.99 4.81
N GLU A 104 -37.68 -5.06 4.03
CA GLU A 104 -37.51 -4.97 2.57
C GLU A 104 -38.73 -4.39 1.84
N SER A 105 -39.93 -4.50 2.41
CA SER A 105 -41.16 -3.93 1.80
C SER A 105 -41.29 -2.42 1.98
N GLN A 106 -40.60 -1.86 2.98
CA GLN A 106 -40.60 -0.42 3.28
C GLN A 106 -39.25 0.25 2.95
N SER A 107 -38.24 -0.55 2.65
CA SER A 107 -36.90 -0.09 2.28
C SER A 107 -36.75 -0.08 0.78
N THR A 108 -35.85 0.75 0.26
CA THR A 108 -35.52 0.76 -1.16
C THR A 108 -34.04 0.43 -1.32
N ASP A 109 -33.72 -0.60 -2.10
CA ASP A 109 -32.35 -0.84 -2.53
C ASP A 109 -31.99 0.15 -3.64
N VAL A 110 -31.04 1.03 -3.33
CA VAL A 110 -30.56 2.08 -4.24
C VAL A 110 -29.22 1.71 -4.91
N THR A 111 -28.71 0.49 -4.71
CA THR A 111 -27.41 0.05 -5.21
C THR A 111 -27.26 0.23 -6.72
N ALA A 112 -28.29 -0.15 -7.48
CA ALA A 112 -28.29 0.00 -8.94
C ALA A 112 -28.23 1.48 -9.36
N THR A 113 -28.98 2.35 -8.67
CA THR A 113 -29.00 3.79 -8.93
C THR A 113 -27.66 4.45 -8.62
N VAL A 114 -27.03 4.07 -7.50
CA VAL A 114 -25.69 4.55 -7.12
C VAL A 114 -24.64 4.10 -8.16
N LYS A 115 -24.66 2.83 -8.59
CA LYS A 115 -23.77 2.32 -9.67
C LYS A 115 -23.94 3.11 -10.97
N SER A 116 -25.19 3.41 -11.34
CA SER A 116 -25.50 4.23 -12.52
C SER A 116 -24.90 5.64 -12.41
N LYS A 117 -25.02 6.31 -11.26
CA LYS A 117 -24.39 7.63 -11.02
C LYS A 117 -22.86 7.59 -11.07
N LEU A 118 -22.26 6.46 -10.72
CA LEU A 118 -20.82 6.23 -10.82
C LEU A 118 -20.35 5.87 -12.24
N GLY A 119 -21.27 5.66 -13.19
CA GLY A 119 -20.94 5.22 -14.55
C GLY A 119 -20.48 3.76 -14.61
N ILE A 120 -20.79 2.97 -13.59
CA ILE A 120 -20.46 1.53 -13.51
C ILE A 120 -21.71 0.77 -13.99
N LYS A 121 -21.54 -0.05 -15.03
CA LYS A 121 -22.59 -0.93 -15.55
C LYS A 121 -22.57 -2.29 -14.85
#